data_AF-A0A8T3WKU3-F1
#
_entry.id   AF-A0A8T3WKU3-F1
#
_cell.length_a   1.000
_cell.length_b   1.000
_cell.length_c   1.000
_cell.angle_alpha   90.00
_cell.angle_beta   90.00
_cell.angle_gamma   90.00
#
_symmetry.space_group_name_H-M   'P 1'
#
loop_
_entity.id
_entity.type
_entity.pdbx_description
1 polymer ?
#
loop_
_entity_poly.entity_id
_entity_poly.type
_entity_poly.pdbx_seq_one_letter_code
_entity_poly.pdbx_strand_id
1 'polypeptide(L)' 'MKTNIDSYIGEWIAVCNEKIVSHGKDPKKVFNEAKEKCPSERPLLTRVPDKETMIF' A
#
# COMPACT_ATOMS: atom_id res chain seq x y z
N MET A 1 -13.73 6.61 9.08
CA MET A 1 -12.28 6.86 8.92
C MET A 1 -12.04 7.15 7.43
N LYS A 2 -11.85 8.42 7.03
CA LYS A 2 -11.51 8.76 5.65
C LYS A 2 -10.00 8.58 5.50
N THR A 3 -9.58 7.37 5.12
CA THR A 3 -8.18 7.12 4.75
C THR A 3 -7.95 7.83 3.43
N ASN A 4 -7.19 8.93 3.43
CA ASN A 4 -6.94 9.72 2.23
C ASN A 4 -5.95 8.94 1.32
N ILE A 5 -6.51 8.10 0.46
CA ILE A 5 -5.76 7.26 -0.49
C ILE A 5 -5.49 7.96 -1.83
N ASP A 6 -5.94 9.22 -1.98
CA ASP A 6 -5.77 10.00 -3.20
C ASP A 6 -4.29 10.15 -3.58
N SER A 7 -3.39 10.23 -2.59
CA SER A 7 -1.94 10.31 -2.80
C SER A 7 -1.31 9.04 -3.36
N TYR A 8 -2.04 7.92 -3.36
CA TYR A 8 -1.53 6.59 -3.72
C TYR A 8 -2.21 6.00 -4.96
N ILE A 9 -3.09 6.77 -5.64
CA ILE A 9 -3.82 6.29 -6.82
C ILE A 9 -2.86 5.71 -7.86
N GLY A 10 -3.13 4.47 -8.29
CA GLY A 10 -2.32 3.74 -9.27
C GLY A 10 -1.04 3.12 -8.70
N GLU A 11 -0.68 3.38 -7.45
CA GLU A 11 0.49 2.81 -6.78
C GLU A 11 0.16 1.49 -6.06
N TRP A 12 1.21 0.73 -5.78
CA TRP A 12 1.18 -0.34 -4.80
C TRP A 12 1.36 0.26 -3.41
N ILE A 13 0.58 -0.22 -2.45
CA ILE A 13 0.72 0.09 -1.04
C ILE A 13 0.96 -1.20 -0.25
N ALA A 14 1.82 -1.13 0.75
CA ALA A 14 1.98 -2.17 1.75
C ALA A 14 1.39 -1.70 3.07
N VAL A 15 0.48 -2.50 3.63
CA VAL A 15 -0.19 -2.26 4.90
C VAL A 15 0.28 -3.28 5.94
N CYS A 16 0.60 -2.79 7.13
CA CYS A 16 0.98 -3.60 8.27
C CYS A 16 0.49 -2.91 9.54
N ASN A 17 -0.06 -3.65 10.50
CA ASN A 17 -0.69 -3.08 11.70
C ASN A 17 -1.64 -1.92 11.39
N GLU A 18 -2.49 -2.12 10.38
CA GLU A 18 -3.50 -1.14 9.92
C GLU A 18 -2.92 0.20 9.41
N LYS A 19 -1.62 0.26 9.14
CA LYS A 19 -0.90 1.45 8.64
C LYS A 19 -0.22 1.15 7.32
N ILE A 20 -0.21 2.13 6.40
CA ILE A 20 0.61 2.07 5.20
C ILE A 20 2.07 2.28 5.61
N VAL A 21 2.94 1.31 5.33
CA VAL A 21 4.37 1.32 5.71
C VAL A 21 5.30 1.55 4.52
N SER A 22 4.84 1.28 3.29
CA SER A 22 5.55 1.59 2.04
C SER A 22 4.55 1.75 0.89
N HIS A 23 4.90 2.53 -0.12
CA HIS A 23 4.13 2.70 -1.35
C HIS A 23 5.01 3.03 -2.56
N GLY A 24 4.52 2.77 -3.77
CA GLY A 24 5.21 3.11 -5.01
C GLY A 24 4.79 2.26 -6.21
N LYS A 25 5.42 2.49 -7.37
CA LYS A 25 5.04 1.84 -8.64
C LYS A 25 5.59 0.42 -8.81
N ASP A 26 6.65 0.06 -8.08
CA ASP A 26 7.28 -1.26 -8.17
C ASP A 26 6.85 -2.15 -6.98
N PRO A 27 6.00 -3.17 -7.20
CA PRO A 27 5.50 -4.02 -6.12
C PRO A 27 6.59 -4.76 -5.36
N LYS A 28 7.72 -5.10 -6.02
CA LYS A 28 8.82 -5.81 -5.36
C LYS A 28 9.55 -4.90 -4.38
N LYS A 29 9.80 -3.64 -4.76
CA LYS A 29 10.41 -2.64 -3.87
C LYS A 29 9.52 -2.37 -2.67
N VAL A 30 8.22 -2.12 -2.92
CA VAL A 30 7.24 -1.85 -1.86
C VAL A 30 7.16 -3.00 -0.86
N PHE A 31 7.14 -4.25 -1.34
CA PHE A 31 7.10 -5.42 -0.45
C PHE A 31 8.38 -5.61 0.36
N ASN A 32 9.55 -5.41 -0.25
CA ASN A 32 10.83 -5.55 0.44
C ASN A 32 10.99 -4.49 1.54
N GLU A 33 10.68 -3.22 1.25
CA GLU A 33 10.68 -2.15 2.25
C GLU A 33 9.69 -2.43 3.38
N ALA A 34 8.51 -2.96 3.06
CA ALA A 34 7.52 -3.32 4.06
C ALA A 34 7.98 -4.46 4.97
N LYS A 35 8.71 -5.45 4.43
CA LYS A 35 9.30 -6.53 5.24
C LYS A 35 10.33 -6.01 6.24
N GLU A 36 11.13 -5.02 5.86
CA GLU A 36 12.11 -4.40 6.76
C GLU A 36 11.42 -3.62 7.88
N LYS A 37 10.31 -2.93 7.57
CA LYS A 37 9.54 -2.14 8.54
C LYS A 37 8.60 -2.97 9.41
N CYS A 38 8.22 -4.16 8.96
CA CYS A 38 7.36 -5.10 9.67
C CYS A 38 7.97 -6.51 9.71
N PRO A 39 9.01 -6.73 10.53
CA PRO A 39 9.71 -8.01 10.59
C PRO A 39 8.89 -9.13 11.26
N SER A 40 7.93 -8.77 12.11
CA SER A 40 7.13 -9.71 12.91
C SER A 40 5.81 -10.12 12.25
N GLU A 41 5.41 -9.47 11.16
CA GLU A 41 4.12 -9.69 10.50
C GLU A 41 4.28 -9.74 8.98
N ARG A 42 3.33 -10.39 8.30
CA ARG A 42 3.32 -10.40 6.85
C ARG A 42 2.57 -9.16 6.34
N PRO A 43 3.24 -8.20 5.68
CA PRO A 43 2.57 -7.03 5.15
C PRO A 43 1.58 -7.43 4.04
N LEU A 44 0.40 -6.81 4.06
CA LEU A 44 -0.59 -6.89 2.99
C LEU A 44 -0.14 -5.99 1.85
N LEU A 45 0.07 -6.55 0.66
CA LEU A 45 0.40 -5.79 -0.54
C LEU A 45 -0.86 -5.68 -1.41
N THR A 46 -1.26 -4.46 -1.76
CA THR A 46 -2.40 -4.21 -2.64
C THR A 46 -2.12 -3.04 -3.57
N ARG A 47 -2.75 -3.05 -4.76
CA ARG A 47 -2.66 -1.94 -5.71
C ARG A 47 -3.87 -1.04 -5.51
N VAL A 48 -3.64 0.26 -5.35
CA VAL A 48 -4.71 1.24 -5.34
C VAL A 48 -5.23 1.37 -6.77
N PRO A 49 -6.53 1.12 -7.01
CA PRO A 49 -7.13 1.27 -8.32
C PRO A 49 -6.94 2.69 -8.85
N ASP A 50 -6.94 2.82 -10.18
CA ASP A 50 -7.04 4.13 -10.81
C ASP A 50 -8.39 4.77 -10.47
N LYS A 51 -8.44 6.11 -10.47
CA LYS A 51 -9.62 6.89 -10.03
C LYS A 51 -10.91 6.48 -10.75
N GLU A 52 -10.80 6.06 -12.00
CA GLU A 52 -11.91 5.63 -12.86
C GLU A 52 -12.54 4.30 -12.40
N THR A 53 -11.80 3.49 -11.65
CA THR A 53 -12.20 2.14 -11.20
C THR A 53 -12.68 2.12 -9.74
N MET A 54 -12.57 3.25 -9.02
CA MET A 54 -13.03 3.33 -7.63
C MET A 54 -14.56 3.38 -7.57
N ILE A 55 -15.17 2.56 -6.71
CA ILE A 55 -16.60 2.60 -6.40
C ILE A 55 -16.80 3.54 -5.21
N PHE A 56 -17.68 4.54 -5.36
CA PHE A 56 -17.98 5.57 -4.36
C PHE A 56 -19.17 5.20 -3.47
#